data_AF-D9PM12-F1
#
_entry.id   AF-D9PM12-F1
#
_cell.length_a   1.000
_cell.length_b   1.000
_cell.length_c   1.000
_cell.angle_alpha   90.00
_cell.angle_beta   90.00
_cell.angle_gamma   90.00
#
_symmetry.space_group_name_H-M   'P 1'
#
loop_
_entity.id
_entity.type
_entity.pdbx_description
1 polymer ?
#
loop_
_entity_poly.entity_id
_entity_poly.type
_entity_poly.pdbx_seq_one_letter_code
_entity_poly.pdbx_strand_id
1 'polypeptide(L)'
;YETVVHLFSNNLWDVPVMSRIESHNITLGMLSNWTFSPYYKESFSCYSCALQTLIDADYWDTTMIDDTVFYWRALLARNGDFSGKPFYIPIYGDATGGDNYVKSHKNLYKQLERWGWGSITTVIALKTILTILRQKTSLEDKILWIYYKMERHLILRTSVFLLTFGFSIITLVNITIKIQ
;
A
#
# COMPACT_ATOMS: atom_id res chain seq x y z
N TYR A 1 -13.45 -5.06 5.50
CA TYR A 1 -12.87 -4.51 6.73
C TYR A 1 -11.38 -4.76 6.68
N GLU A 2 -10.56 -3.77 6.99
CA GLU A 2 -9.08 -3.84 6.94
C GLU A 2 -8.50 -3.43 8.27
N THR A 3 -7.41 -4.07 8.72
CA THR A 3 -6.64 -3.53 9.84
C THR A 3 -5.86 -2.30 9.41
N VAL A 4 -5.82 -1.30 10.28
CA VAL A 4 -5.00 -0.09 10.07
C VAL A 4 -3.61 -0.25 10.70
N VAL A 5 -3.46 -1.23 11.60
CA VAL A 5 -2.29 -1.39 12.47
C VAL A 5 -1.52 -2.64 12.06
N HIS A 6 -0.76 -2.53 10.97
CA HIS A 6 0.14 -3.57 10.50
C HIS A 6 1.50 -3.43 11.20
N LEU A 7 1.83 -4.32 12.14
CA LEU A 7 3.12 -4.30 12.83
C LEU A 7 3.96 -5.48 12.35
N PHE A 8 5.26 -5.26 12.16
CA PHE A 8 6.21 -6.29 11.75
C PHE A 8 7.14 -6.68 12.91
N SER A 9 6.61 -6.84 14.12
CA SER A 9 7.41 -6.92 15.35
C SER A 9 7.90 -8.31 15.71
N ASN A 10 7.50 -9.37 14.99
CA ASN A 10 7.84 -10.76 15.37
C ASN A 10 9.36 -11.02 15.39
N ASN A 11 10.08 -10.50 14.39
CA ASN A 11 11.52 -10.69 14.21
C ASN A 11 12.24 -9.36 13.87
N LEU A 12 11.61 -8.22 14.18
CA LEU A 12 12.07 -6.90 13.75
C LEU A 12 13.52 -6.60 14.17
N TRP A 13 13.89 -7.06 15.37
CA TRP A 13 15.22 -6.84 15.93
C TRP A 13 16.29 -7.77 15.33
N ASP A 14 15.86 -8.88 14.72
CA ASP A 14 16.74 -9.91 14.15
C ASP A 14 17.09 -9.64 12.68
N VAL A 15 16.36 -8.75 11.99
CA VAL A 15 16.62 -8.40 10.59
C VAL A 15 17.54 -7.18 10.43
N PRO A 16 18.24 -7.04 9.29
CA PRO A 16 19.07 -5.87 9.02
C PRO A 16 18.30 -4.54 9.03
N VAL A 17 19.03 -3.44 9.20
CA VAL A 17 18.45 -2.09 9.32
C VAL A 17 17.54 -1.71 8.14
N MET A 18 17.91 -2.08 6.91
CA MET A 18 17.10 -1.78 5.72
C MET A 18 15.72 -2.45 5.78
N SER A 19 15.67 -3.72 6.19
CA SER A 19 14.42 -4.45 6.37
C SER A 19 13.55 -3.82 7.48
N ARG A 20 14.18 -3.32 8.56
CA ARG A 20 13.46 -2.59 9.61
C ARG A 20 12.85 -1.30 9.10
N ILE A 21 13.62 -0.51 8.34
CA ILE A 21 13.15 0.77 7.78
C ILE A 21 11.95 0.51 6.86
N GLU A 22 12.05 -0.46 5.96
CA GLU A 22 10.95 -0.78 5.04
C GLU A 22 9.71 -1.27 5.78
N SER A 23 9.89 -2.13 6.79
CA SER A 23 8.76 -2.63 7.59
C SER A 23 8.02 -1.48 8.29
N HIS A 24 8.75 -0.50 8.85
CA HIS A 24 8.13 0.70 9.42
C HIS A 24 7.50 1.61 8.37
N ASN A 25 8.08 1.70 7.17
CA ASN A 25 7.49 2.46 6.06
C ASN A 25 6.09 1.92 5.75
N ILE A 26 5.94 0.60 5.64
CA ILE A 26 4.64 -0.04 5.40
C ILE A 26 3.67 0.21 6.56
N THR A 27 4.10 0.03 7.80
CA THR A 27 3.29 0.35 8.99
C THR A 27 2.73 1.76 8.94
N LEU A 28 3.61 2.75 8.71
CA LEU A 28 3.24 4.17 8.66
C LEU A 28 2.38 4.47 7.43
N GLY A 29 2.69 3.85 6.29
CA GLY A 29 1.96 4.00 5.05
C GLY A 29 0.52 3.53 5.17
N MET A 30 0.30 2.36 5.79
CA MET A 30 -1.02 1.78 6.06
C MET A 30 -1.80 2.62 7.08
N LEU A 31 -1.16 2.96 8.20
CA LEU A 31 -1.76 3.81 9.23
C LEU A 31 -2.21 5.15 8.64
N SER A 32 -1.33 5.82 7.90
CA SER A 32 -1.63 7.09 7.25
C SER A 32 -2.76 6.96 6.23
N ASN A 33 -2.70 5.93 5.37
CA ASN A 33 -3.70 5.74 4.33
C ASN A 33 -5.10 5.56 4.90
N TRP A 34 -5.26 4.60 5.81
CA TRP A 34 -6.57 4.22 6.31
C TRP A 34 -7.16 5.19 7.33
N THR A 35 -6.33 6.02 7.95
CA THR A 35 -6.77 7.04 8.92
C THR A 35 -7.13 8.36 8.24
N PHE A 36 -6.32 8.82 7.29
CA PHE A 36 -6.46 10.17 6.72
C PHE A 36 -7.04 10.21 5.32
N SER A 37 -7.00 9.12 4.54
CA SER A 37 -7.54 9.14 3.18
C SER A 37 -9.05 8.89 3.17
N PRO A 38 -9.87 9.85 2.70
CA PRO A 38 -11.31 9.66 2.61
C PRO A 38 -11.71 8.80 1.40
N TYR A 39 -10.90 8.78 0.35
CA TYR A 39 -11.27 8.25 -0.97
C TYR A 39 -10.50 6.99 -1.38
N TYR A 40 -9.27 6.83 -0.90
CA TYR A 40 -8.38 5.76 -1.34
C TYR A 40 -8.19 4.71 -0.27
N LYS A 41 -8.82 3.55 -0.46
CA LYS A 41 -8.72 2.40 0.43
C LYS A 41 -8.52 1.17 -0.43
N GLU A 42 -7.46 0.41 -0.19
CA GLU A 42 -7.16 -0.82 -0.92
C GLU A 42 -6.92 -1.94 0.07
N SER A 43 -7.26 -3.16 -0.33
CA SER A 43 -6.97 -4.36 0.45
C SER A 43 -5.47 -4.63 0.51
N PHE A 44 -4.95 -4.95 1.69
CA PHE A 44 -3.53 -5.23 1.89
C PHE A 44 -3.28 -6.26 2.99
N SER A 45 -2.90 -7.49 2.63
CA SER A 45 -2.46 -8.56 3.53
C SER A 45 -3.49 -9.09 4.57
N CYS A 46 -4.22 -8.24 5.30
CA CYS A 46 -5.13 -8.65 6.36
C CYS A 46 -6.46 -7.90 6.29
N TYR A 47 -7.42 -8.54 5.63
CA TYR A 47 -8.76 -8.00 5.48
C TYR A 47 -9.81 -9.09 5.45
N SER A 48 -11.05 -8.66 5.67
CA SER A 48 -12.24 -9.50 5.53
C SER A 48 -13.25 -8.85 4.61
N CYS A 49 -13.96 -9.67 3.86
CA CYS A 49 -15.07 -9.25 3.01
C CYS A 49 -16.26 -10.19 3.22
N ALA A 50 -17.46 -9.75 2.83
CA ALA A 50 -18.62 -10.64 2.81
C ALA A 50 -18.43 -11.69 1.72
N LEU A 51 -18.88 -12.92 1.97
CA LEU A 51 -18.82 -14.01 0.99
C LEU A 51 -19.46 -13.62 -0.35
N GLN A 52 -20.58 -12.89 -0.30
CA GLN A 52 -21.22 -12.39 -1.53
C GLN A 52 -20.29 -11.47 -2.33
N THR A 53 -19.54 -10.57 -1.67
CA THR A 53 -18.56 -9.71 -2.36
C THR A 53 -17.50 -10.52 -3.06
N LEU A 54 -17.03 -11.60 -2.42
CA LEU A 54 -16.04 -12.49 -2.99
C LEU A 54 -16.57 -13.22 -4.24
N ILE A 55 -17.83 -13.66 -4.21
CA ILE A 55 -18.50 -14.28 -5.36
C ILE A 55 -18.69 -13.24 -6.49
N ASP A 56 -19.19 -12.05 -6.16
CA ASP A 56 -19.43 -10.97 -7.14
C ASP A 56 -18.13 -10.55 -7.85
N ALA A 57 -17.02 -10.53 -7.12
CA ALA A 57 -15.70 -10.17 -7.62
C ALA A 57 -14.99 -11.30 -8.38
N ASP A 58 -15.61 -12.48 -8.48
CA ASP A 58 -15.03 -13.70 -9.05
C ASP A 58 -13.69 -14.08 -8.38
N TYR A 59 -13.76 -14.15 -7.04
CA TYR A 59 -12.70 -14.60 -6.14
C TYR A 59 -11.36 -13.85 -6.31
N TRP A 60 -10.28 -14.37 -5.70
CA TRP A 60 -8.95 -13.81 -5.88
C TRP A 60 -8.37 -14.17 -7.24
N ASP A 61 -7.67 -13.22 -7.86
CA ASP A 61 -6.93 -13.48 -9.09
C ASP A 61 -5.68 -14.31 -8.77
N THR A 62 -5.58 -15.52 -9.33
CA THR A 62 -4.43 -16.41 -9.11
C THR A 62 -3.24 -16.11 -10.01
N THR A 63 -3.41 -15.20 -10.99
CA THR A 63 -2.36 -14.81 -11.94
C THR A 63 -1.53 -13.63 -11.45
N MET A 64 -2.10 -12.80 -10.58
CA MET A 64 -1.44 -11.60 -10.03
C MET A 64 -1.00 -11.82 -8.58
N ILE A 65 0.20 -11.37 -8.25
CA ILE A 65 0.82 -11.49 -6.92
C ILE A 65 0.56 -10.21 -6.11
N ASP A 66 -0.67 -9.70 -6.14
CA ASP A 66 -1.03 -8.42 -5.50
C ASP A 66 -2.45 -8.44 -4.92
N ASP A 67 -2.53 -8.30 -3.61
CA ASP A 67 -3.77 -8.33 -2.83
C ASP A 67 -4.69 -7.12 -3.11
N THR A 68 -4.14 -6.02 -3.62
CA THR A 68 -4.87 -4.78 -3.89
C THR A 68 -5.80 -4.91 -5.11
N VAL A 69 -5.53 -5.86 -6.00
CA VAL A 69 -6.34 -6.14 -7.20
C VAL A 69 -7.78 -6.52 -6.81
N PHE A 70 -7.93 -7.27 -5.71
CA PHE A 70 -9.23 -7.68 -5.20
C PHE A 70 -10.15 -6.48 -4.94
N TYR A 71 -9.64 -5.42 -4.30
CA TYR A 71 -10.42 -4.22 -4.01
C TYR A 71 -11.03 -3.63 -5.29
N TRP A 72 -10.23 -3.46 -6.34
CA TRP A 72 -10.69 -2.86 -7.60
C TRP A 72 -11.66 -3.77 -8.36
N ARG A 73 -11.44 -5.09 -8.34
CA ARG A 73 -12.40 -6.04 -8.94
C ARG A 73 -13.74 -6.01 -8.21
N ALA A 74 -13.73 -6.02 -6.88
CA ALA A 74 -14.96 -5.93 -6.07
C ALA A 74 -15.69 -4.59 -6.28
N LEU A 75 -14.94 -3.49 -6.35
CA LEU A 75 -15.47 -2.17 -6.64
C LEU A 75 -16.11 -2.07 -8.03
N LEU A 76 -15.49 -2.69 -9.03
CA LEU A 76 -16.04 -2.78 -10.38
C LEU A 76 -17.30 -3.63 -10.42
N ALA A 77 -17.27 -4.83 -9.82
CA ALA A 77 -18.40 -5.76 -9.79
C ALA A 77 -19.63 -5.16 -9.10
N ARG A 78 -19.40 -4.29 -8.11
CA ARG A 78 -20.46 -3.57 -7.38
C ARG A 78 -20.74 -2.18 -7.91
N ASN A 79 -20.30 -1.85 -9.12
CA ASN A 79 -20.67 -0.60 -9.77
C ASN A 79 -20.30 0.66 -8.96
N GLY A 80 -19.20 0.59 -8.18
CA GLY A 80 -18.78 1.66 -7.28
C GLY A 80 -19.40 1.63 -5.88
N ASP A 81 -20.39 0.78 -5.62
CA ASP A 81 -20.97 0.57 -4.28
C ASP A 81 -20.15 -0.44 -3.47
N PHE A 82 -18.88 -0.09 -3.24
CA PHE A 82 -17.98 -0.85 -2.41
C PHE A 82 -16.99 0.09 -1.73
N SER A 83 -16.79 -0.07 -0.43
CA SER A 83 -15.86 0.75 0.34
C SER A 83 -15.20 -0.05 1.45
N GLY A 84 -13.97 0.33 1.77
CA GLY A 84 -13.23 -0.20 2.90
C GLY A 84 -13.62 0.46 4.23
N LYS A 85 -13.84 -0.36 5.27
CA LYS A 85 -13.95 0.10 6.66
C LYS A 85 -12.73 -0.33 7.48
N PRO A 86 -12.06 0.59 8.19
CA PRO A 86 -10.92 0.24 9.04
C PRO A 86 -11.38 -0.45 10.33
N PHE A 87 -10.50 -1.27 10.90
CA PHE A 87 -10.50 -1.69 12.30
C PHE A 87 -9.09 -1.57 12.89
N TYR A 88 -8.99 -1.45 14.22
CA TYR A 88 -7.74 -1.08 14.91
C TYR A 88 -7.12 -2.23 15.72
N ILE A 89 -7.39 -3.46 15.31
CA ILE A 89 -6.79 -4.64 15.94
C ILE A 89 -5.40 -4.82 15.33
N PRO A 90 -4.32 -4.74 16.12
CA PRO A 90 -2.98 -4.89 15.59
C PRO A 90 -2.76 -6.31 15.08
N ILE A 91 -2.07 -6.41 13.95
CA ILE A 91 -1.52 -7.66 13.47
C ILE A 91 -0.01 -7.64 13.59
N TYR A 92 0.58 -8.81 13.84
CA TYR A 92 2.01 -8.97 14.05
C TYR A 92 2.57 -9.92 13.00
N GLY A 93 3.33 -9.37 12.05
CA GLY A 93 4.00 -10.09 10.98
C GLY A 93 5.52 -10.10 11.13
N ASP A 94 6.16 -10.82 10.22
CA ASP A 94 7.62 -10.91 10.13
C ASP A 94 8.14 -9.83 9.18
N ALA A 95 9.15 -9.08 9.63
CA ALA A 95 9.97 -8.26 8.75
C ALA A 95 10.81 -9.16 7.83
N THR A 96 11.04 -8.72 6.60
CA THR A 96 11.74 -9.52 5.60
C THR A 96 13.22 -9.70 5.95
N GLY A 97 13.59 -10.94 6.23
CA GLY A 97 14.95 -11.31 6.61
C GLY A 97 15.51 -12.47 5.79
N GLY A 98 16.66 -12.97 6.23
CA GLY A 98 17.31 -14.17 5.72
C GLY A 98 18.52 -14.51 6.57
N ASP A 99 19.12 -15.68 6.33
CA ASP A 99 20.17 -16.28 7.18
C ASP A 99 21.42 -15.41 7.35
N ASN A 100 21.63 -14.44 6.45
CA ASN A 100 22.71 -13.47 6.55
C ASN A 100 22.31 -12.13 5.91
N TYR A 101 23.17 -11.14 6.07
CA TYR A 101 22.97 -9.78 5.56
C TYR A 101 22.67 -9.75 4.06
N VAL A 102 23.47 -10.46 3.24
CA VAL A 102 23.33 -10.47 1.77
C VAL A 102 22.01 -11.13 1.36
N LYS A 103 21.67 -12.26 1.97
CA LYS A 103 20.42 -12.98 1.70
C LYS A 103 19.21 -12.15 2.11
N SER A 104 19.28 -11.45 3.24
CA SER A 104 18.24 -10.51 3.69
C SER A 104 18.00 -9.39 2.67
N HIS A 105 19.08 -8.77 2.16
CA HIS A 105 18.96 -7.73 1.13
C HIS A 105 18.38 -8.27 -0.18
N LYS A 106 18.80 -9.45 -0.61
CA LYS A 106 18.25 -10.10 -1.80
C LYS A 106 16.76 -10.45 -1.64
N ASN A 107 16.36 -10.90 -0.45
CA ASN A 107 14.97 -11.21 -0.13
C ASN A 107 14.11 -9.95 -0.12
N LEU A 108 14.60 -8.88 0.52
CA LEU A 108 13.93 -7.57 0.53
C LEU A 108 13.76 -7.03 -0.89
N TYR A 109 14.82 -7.07 -1.71
CA TYR A 109 14.75 -6.67 -3.11
C TYR A 109 13.67 -7.43 -3.88
N LYS A 110 13.64 -8.77 -3.77
CA LYS A 110 12.61 -9.60 -4.42
C LYS A 110 11.19 -9.30 -3.93
N GLN A 111 11.03 -8.91 -2.68
CA GLN A 111 9.73 -8.49 -2.17
C GLN A 111 9.29 -7.16 -2.79
N LEU A 112 10.18 -6.17 -2.83
CA LEU A 112 9.92 -4.89 -3.47
C LEU A 112 9.69 -5.04 -4.97
N GLU A 113 10.38 -5.97 -5.63
CA GLU A 113 10.15 -6.34 -7.03
C GLU A 113 8.72 -6.85 -7.23
N ARG A 114 8.23 -7.75 -6.35
CA ARG A 114 6.83 -8.22 -6.39
C ARG A 114 5.85 -7.07 -6.23
N TRP A 115 6.09 -6.14 -5.31
CA TRP A 115 5.25 -4.96 -5.14
C TRP A 115 5.35 -3.98 -6.32
N GLY A 116 6.46 -3.98 -7.05
CA GLY A 116 6.64 -3.21 -8.29
C GLY A 116 5.62 -3.58 -9.39
N TRP A 117 5.13 -4.83 -9.39
CA TRP A 117 4.04 -5.26 -10.27
C TRP A 117 2.71 -4.54 -10.02
N GLY A 118 2.56 -3.83 -8.89
CA GLY A 118 1.42 -2.94 -8.62
C GLY A 118 1.20 -1.85 -9.68
N SER A 119 2.13 -1.67 -10.62
CA SER A 119 1.91 -0.93 -11.88
C SER A 119 0.68 -1.43 -12.65
N ILE A 120 0.47 -2.75 -12.69
CA ILE A 120 -0.69 -3.38 -13.32
C ILE A 120 -1.96 -3.02 -12.54
N THR A 121 -1.90 -3.11 -11.21
CA THR A 121 -3.01 -2.71 -10.32
C THR A 121 -3.41 -1.26 -10.55
N THR A 122 -2.45 -0.34 -10.77
CA THR A 122 -2.74 1.05 -11.13
C THR A 122 -3.51 1.16 -12.44
N VAL A 123 -3.19 0.37 -13.46
CA VAL A 123 -3.96 0.36 -14.72
C VAL A 123 -5.38 -0.19 -14.51
N ILE A 124 -5.53 -1.25 -13.72
CA ILE A 124 -6.84 -1.82 -13.35
C ILE A 124 -7.68 -0.79 -12.58
N ALA A 125 -7.08 -0.10 -11.63
CA ALA A 125 -7.71 0.95 -10.84
C ALA A 125 -8.22 2.07 -11.74
N LEU A 126 -7.37 2.58 -12.64
CA LEU A 126 -7.75 3.62 -13.60
C LEU A 126 -8.88 3.14 -14.51
N LYS A 127 -8.79 1.94 -15.09
CA LYS A 127 -9.87 1.38 -15.91
C LYS A 127 -11.18 1.24 -15.12
N THR A 128 -11.11 0.82 -13.86
CA THR A 128 -12.26 0.68 -12.98
C THR A 128 -12.91 2.04 -12.71
N ILE A 129 -12.12 3.04 -12.33
CA ILE A 129 -12.58 4.42 -12.14
C ILE A 129 -13.22 4.95 -13.43
N LEU A 130 -12.55 4.77 -14.58
CA LEU A 130 -13.02 5.16 -15.90
C LEU A 130 -14.34 4.46 -16.31
N THR A 131 -14.55 3.21 -15.88
CA THR A 131 -15.78 2.45 -16.19
C THR A 131 -16.93 2.89 -15.30
N ILE A 132 -16.67 3.09 -14.01
CA ILE A 132 -17.61 3.66 -13.04
C ILE A 132 -17.97 5.11 -13.45
N LEU A 133 -17.16 5.80 -14.29
CA LEU A 133 -17.52 7.12 -14.84
C LEU A 133 -18.90 7.16 -15.48
N ARG A 134 -19.32 6.05 -16.09
CA ARG A 134 -20.60 5.93 -16.81
C ARG A 134 -21.81 5.84 -15.88
N GLN A 135 -21.56 5.62 -14.59
CA GLN A 135 -22.57 5.52 -13.54
C GLN A 135 -22.53 6.82 -12.71
N LYS A 136 -23.62 7.17 -12.02
CA LYS A 136 -23.93 8.50 -11.45
C LYS A 136 -23.00 9.00 -10.32
N THR A 137 -21.69 8.97 -10.50
CA THR A 137 -20.68 9.49 -9.57
C THR A 137 -20.19 10.86 -10.07
N SER A 138 -19.92 11.82 -9.16
CA SER A 138 -19.50 13.18 -9.51
C SER A 138 -18.10 13.20 -10.14
N LEU A 139 -17.86 14.05 -11.14
CA LEU A 139 -16.56 14.15 -11.84
C LEU A 139 -15.40 14.47 -10.88
N GLU A 140 -15.68 15.24 -9.84
CA GLU A 140 -14.72 15.64 -8.81
C GLU A 140 -14.20 14.42 -8.02
N ASP A 141 -15.09 13.56 -7.53
CA ASP A 141 -14.72 12.34 -6.80
C ASP A 141 -13.77 11.47 -7.63
N LYS A 142 -14.02 11.39 -8.94
CA LYS A 142 -13.23 10.59 -9.87
C LYS A 142 -11.82 11.15 -10.06
N ILE A 143 -11.70 12.46 -10.22
CA ILE A 143 -10.40 13.14 -10.31
C ILE A 143 -9.61 12.94 -9.01
N LEU A 144 -10.28 13.06 -7.86
CA LEU A 144 -9.67 12.81 -6.56
C LEU A 144 -9.18 11.36 -6.44
N TRP A 145 -9.98 10.37 -6.84
CA TRP A 145 -9.55 8.95 -6.80
C TRP A 145 -8.33 8.68 -7.67
N ILE A 146 -8.29 9.25 -8.88
CA ILE A 146 -7.12 9.13 -9.77
C ILE A 146 -5.91 9.81 -9.13
N TYR A 147 -6.08 11.03 -8.62
CA TYR A 147 -5.02 11.78 -7.96
C TYR A 147 -4.43 10.98 -6.79
N TYR A 148 -5.26 10.51 -5.85
CA TYR A 148 -4.80 9.75 -4.70
C TYR A 148 -4.16 8.40 -5.08
N LYS A 149 -4.69 7.70 -6.10
CA LYS A 149 -4.05 6.47 -6.61
C LYS A 149 -2.66 6.75 -7.16
N MET A 150 -2.51 7.80 -7.96
CA MET A 150 -1.23 8.17 -8.56
C MET A 150 -0.24 8.68 -7.52
N GLU A 151 -0.69 9.54 -6.60
CA GLU A 151 0.10 10.03 -5.47
C GLU A 151 0.67 8.86 -4.68
N ARG A 152 -0.16 7.89 -4.28
CA ARG A 152 0.28 6.72 -3.51
C ARG A 152 1.28 5.86 -4.27
N HIS A 153 1.02 5.61 -5.55
CA HIS A 153 1.93 4.85 -6.42
C HIS A 153 3.29 5.51 -6.56
N LEU A 154 3.33 6.84 -6.60
CA LEU A 154 4.56 7.61 -6.64
C LEU A 154 5.28 7.62 -5.29
N ILE A 155 4.57 7.85 -4.18
CA ILE A 155 5.16 7.87 -2.82
C ILE A 155 5.90 6.57 -2.55
N LEU A 156 5.32 5.41 -2.87
CA LEU A 156 5.99 4.12 -2.66
C LEU A 156 7.36 4.07 -3.36
N ARG A 157 7.43 4.58 -4.60
CA ARG A 157 8.64 4.56 -5.44
C ARG A 157 9.64 5.65 -5.08
N THR A 158 9.17 6.82 -4.66
CA THR A 158 10.01 7.98 -4.34
C THR A 158 10.40 8.03 -2.86
N SER A 159 9.76 7.23 -2.01
CA SER A 159 10.06 7.14 -0.57
C SER A 159 11.53 6.90 -0.30
N VAL A 160 12.20 6.07 -1.11
CA VAL A 160 13.64 5.80 -0.98
C VAL A 160 14.47 7.08 -1.18
N PHE A 161 14.12 7.90 -2.17
CA PHE A 161 14.80 9.18 -2.41
C PHE A 161 14.51 10.19 -1.29
N LEU A 162 13.27 10.24 -0.80
CA LEU A 162 12.89 11.09 0.33
C LEU A 162 13.62 10.67 1.62
N LEU A 163 13.76 9.38 1.88
CA LEU A 163 14.49 8.88 3.05
C LEU A 163 16.00 9.10 2.92
N THR A 164 16.56 8.86 1.74
CA THR A 164 18.01 8.95 1.50
C THR A 164 18.48 10.40 1.43
N PHE A 165 17.74 11.27 0.74
CA PHE A 165 18.15 12.65 0.48
C PHE A 165 17.39 13.68 1.31
N GLY A 166 16.22 13.33 1.87
CA GLY A 166 15.39 14.29 2.60
C GLY A 166 16.09 14.86 3.83
N PHE A 167 16.79 14.02 4.60
CA PHE A 167 17.60 14.50 5.73
C PHE A 167 18.72 15.44 5.27
N SER A 168 19.41 15.10 4.18
CA SER A 168 20.47 15.95 3.60
C SER A 168 19.92 17.29 3.13
N ILE A 169 18.75 17.31 2.47
CA ILE A 169 18.09 18.54 2.01
C ILE A 169 17.66 19.41 3.20
N ILE A 170 17.05 18.82 4.24
CA ILE A 170 16.63 19.55 5.43
C ILE A 170 17.83 20.18 6.13
N THR A 171 18.93 19.43 6.26
CA THR A 171 20.18 19.92 6.88
C THR A 171 20.83 21.03 6.06
N LEU A 172 20.76 20.96 4.72
CA LEU A 172 21.27 22.01 3.84
C LEU A 172 20.47 23.31 3.92
N VAL A 173 19.14 23.21 4.04
CA VAL A 173 18.24 24.38 4.09
C VAL A 173 18.15 24.95 5.51
N ASN A 174 18.20 24.11 6.53
CA ASN A 174 18.09 24.49 7.93
C ASN A 174 19.45 24.39 8.63
N ILE A 175 20.16 25.52 8.67
CA ILE A 175 21.49 25.68 9.31
C ILE A 175 21.51 25.25 10.79
N THR A 176 20.36 25.23 11.47
CA THR A 176 20.26 24.87 12.89
C THR A 176 20.29 23.36 13.12
N ILE A 177 19.89 22.55 12.13
CA ILE A 177 19.93 21.09 12.21
C ILE A 177 21.20 20.62 11.51
N LYS A 178 22.23 20.24 12.28
CA LYS A 178 23.45 19.62 11.74
C LYS A 178 23.41 18.12 11.98
N ILE A 179 23.75 17.34 10.94
CA ILE A 179 24.00 15.90 11.06
C ILE A 179 25.28 15.75 11.90
N GLN A 180 25.17 15.13 13.09
CA GLN A 180 26.31 14.67 13.89
C GLN A 180 26.81 13.33 13.37
#